data_AF-A0A534V3F5-F1
#
_entry.id   AF-A0A534V3F5-F1
#
_cell.length_a   1.000
_cell.length_b   1.000
_cell.length_c   1.000
_cell.angle_alpha   90.00
_cell.angle_beta   90.00
_cell.angle_gamma   90.00
#
_symmetry.space_group_name_H-M   'P 1'
#
loop_
_entity.id
_entity.type
_entity.pdbx_description
1 polymer ?
#
loop_
_entity_poly.entity_id
_entity_poly.type
_entity_poly.pdbx_seq_one_letter_code
_entity_poly.pdbx_strand_id
1 'polypeptide(L)'
;LATTGAVAVEVVRVLRAAGVRCLMAQTLRWNAVVRALRARLPEIGALHAVVLNQRFEPSPLVWLDDPSMSGGGILLHTGVHSFDLVRFLTGCEVTEVFCRAVPATRSSR
;
A
#
# COMPACT_ATOMS: atom_id res chain seq x y z
N LEU A 1 6.42 0.05 -6.35
CA LEU A 1 7.61 0.40 -7.14
C LEU A 1 8.23 -0.85 -7.74
N ALA A 2 8.55 -1.84 -6.92
CA ALA A 2 9.00 -3.17 -7.33
C ALA A 2 8.37 -4.23 -6.42
N THR A 3 8.57 -5.51 -6.74
CA THR A 3 8.03 -6.65 -5.99
C THR A 3 8.80 -6.93 -4.69
N THR A 4 10.00 -6.37 -4.52
CA THR A 4 10.76 -6.43 -3.26
C THR A 4 11.33 -5.06 -2.87
N GLY A 5 11.60 -4.88 -1.57
CA GLY A 5 12.21 -3.66 -1.04
C GLY A 5 13.62 -3.40 -1.60
N ALA A 6 14.45 -4.45 -1.72
CA ALA A 6 15.80 -4.34 -2.26
C ALA A 6 15.80 -3.82 -3.71
N VAL A 7 14.94 -4.38 -4.57
CA VAL A 7 14.81 -3.92 -5.96
C VAL A 7 14.25 -2.49 -6.01
N ALA A 8 13.30 -2.15 -5.14
CA ALA A 8 12.77 -0.79 -5.07
C ALA A 8 13.85 0.24 -4.70
N VAL A 9 14.73 -0.09 -3.74
CA VAL A 9 15.88 0.75 -3.36
C VAL A 9 16.83 0.95 -4.55
N GLU A 10 17.12 -0.13 -5.28
CA GLU A 10 17.99 -0.08 -6.45
C GLU A 10 17.41 0.79 -7.57
N VAL A 11 16.11 0.66 -7.86
CA VAL A 11 15.42 1.52 -8.83
C VAL A 11 15.53 3.00 -8.43
N VAL A 12 15.32 3.34 -7.15
CA VAL A 12 15.46 4.72 -6.66
C VAL A 12 16.89 5.22 -6.81
N ARG A 13 17.89 4.37 -6.53
CA ARG A 13 19.32 4.70 -6.67
C ARG A 13 19.65 5.07 -8.12
N VAL A 14 19.24 4.24 -9.07
CA VAL A 14 19.48 4.47 -10.51
C VAL A 14 18.79 5.75 -10.99
N LEU A 15 17.51 5.94 -10.66
CA LEU A 15 16.77 7.14 -11.07
C LEU A 15 17.38 8.42 -10.51
N ARG A 16 17.85 8.38 -9.25
CA ARG A 16 18.53 9.51 -8.62
C ARG A 16 19.86 9.82 -9.30
N ALA A 17 20.68 8.81 -9.59
CA ALA A 17 21.95 8.98 -10.28
C ALA A 17 21.77 9.57 -11.69
N ALA A 18 20.66 9.23 -12.36
CA ALA A 18 20.30 9.78 -13.67
C ALA A 18 19.64 11.18 -13.60
N GLY A 19 19.39 11.73 -12.41
CA GLY A 19 18.68 13.01 -12.25
C GLY A 19 17.20 12.95 -12.65
N VAL A 20 16.62 11.75 -12.76
CA VAL A 20 15.23 11.55 -13.17
C VAL A 20 14.32 11.65 -11.96
N ARG A 21 13.31 12.53 -12.05
CA ARG A 21 12.27 12.64 -11.02
C ARG A 21 11.37 11.41 -11.09
N CYS A 22 11.10 10.81 -9.93
CA CYS A 22 10.19 9.69 -9.78
C CYS A 22 9.10 10.04 -8.77
N LEU A 23 7.85 9.77 -9.14
CA LEU A 23 6.71 9.86 -8.26
C LEU A 23 6.10 8.46 -8.10
N MET A 24 5.84 8.07 -6.85
CA MET A 24 5.02 6.89 -6.58
C MET A 24 3.54 7.26 -6.63
N ALA A 25 2.76 6.50 -7.39
CA ALA A 25 1.31 6.68 -7.55
C ALA A 25 0.51 6.24 -6.30
N GLN A 26 0.82 6.83 -5.14
CA GLN A 26 0.09 6.62 -3.89
C GLN A 26 -1.19 7.46 -3.86
N THR A 27 -2.12 7.14 -4.77
CA THR A 27 -3.26 7.98 -5.16
C THR A 27 -4.12 8.47 -3.98
N LEU A 28 -4.21 7.70 -2.88
CA LEU A 28 -4.98 8.08 -1.69
C LEU A 28 -4.49 9.38 -1.04
N ARG A 29 -3.21 9.75 -1.19
CA ARG A 29 -2.70 11.06 -0.71
C ARG A 29 -3.36 12.26 -1.40
N TRP A 30 -3.88 12.05 -2.61
CA TRP A 30 -4.56 13.07 -3.42
C TRP A 30 -6.08 13.00 -3.31
N ASN A 31 -6.64 12.00 -2.64
CA ASN A 31 -8.07 11.90 -2.42
C ASN A 31 -8.56 13.06 -1.53
N ALA A 32 -9.61 13.78 -1.97
CA ALA A 32 -10.10 14.97 -1.28
C ALA A 32 -10.58 14.69 0.16
N VAL A 33 -11.24 13.54 0.38
CA VAL A 33 -11.72 13.12 1.71
C VAL A 33 -10.54 12.81 2.62
N VAL A 34 -9.54 12.07 2.14
CA VAL A 34 -8.32 11.77 2.91
C VAL A 34 -7.59 13.05 3.31
N ARG A 35 -7.46 14.01 2.38
CA ARG A 35 -6.82 15.31 2.66
C ARG A 35 -7.59 16.13 3.69
N ALA A 36 -8.92 16.18 3.58
CA ALA A 36 -9.77 16.85 4.54
C ALA A 36 -9.68 16.21 5.93
N LEU A 37 -9.74 14.88 6.00
CA LEU A 37 -9.56 14.14 7.24
C LEU A 37 -8.22 14.49 7.89
N ARG A 38 -7.11 14.39 7.15
CA ARG A 38 -5.78 14.70 7.67
C ARG A 38 -5.66 16.12 8.22
N ALA A 39 -6.25 17.10 7.53
CA ALA A 39 -6.22 18.49 7.96
C ALA A 39 -6.98 18.72 9.28
N ARG A 40 -8.05 17.97 9.51
CA ARG A 40 -8.94 18.12 10.67
C ARG A 40 -8.63 17.17 11.83
N LEU A 41 -7.81 16.14 11.63
CA LEU A 41 -7.41 15.20 12.68
C LEU A 41 -6.98 15.89 13.99
N PRO A 42 -6.15 16.96 13.97
CA PRO A 42 -5.77 17.66 15.20
C PRO A 42 -6.94 18.29 15.97
N GLU A 43 -8.05 18.62 15.31
CA GLU A 43 -9.26 19.17 15.95
C GLU A 43 -10.07 18.09 16.69
N ILE A 44 -9.93 16.81 16.29
CA ILE A 44 -10.68 15.69 16.87
C ILE A 44 -10.03 15.22 18.18
N GLY A 45 -8.69 15.24 18.23
CA GLY A 45 -7.89 14.81 19.38
C GLY A 45 -6.71 13.92 18.97
N ALA A 46 -6.10 13.26 19.95
CA ALA A 46 -4.97 12.36 19.70
C ALA A 46 -5.42 11.12 18.92
N LEU A 47 -4.70 10.80 17.84
CA LEU A 47 -4.96 9.61 17.03
C LEU A 47 -4.34 8.38 17.71
N HIS A 48 -5.18 7.51 18.28
CA HIS A 48 -4.73 6.28 18.94
C HIS A 48 -4.76 5.05 18.03
N ALA A 49 -5.71 4.99 17.09
CA ALA A 49 -5.88 3.84 16.22
C ALA A 49 -6.42 4.25 14.85
N VAL A 50 -5.95 3.54 13.82
CA VAL A 50 -6.48 3.62 12.45
C VAL A 50 -6.87 2.22 12.02
N VAL A 51 -8.14 2.05 11.63
CA VAL A 51 -8.65 0.78 11.11
C VAL A 51 -9.01 0.98 9.65
N LEU A 52 -8.41 0.16 8.79
CA LEU A 52 -8.67 0.17 7.35
C LEU A 52 -9.18 -1.21 6.94
N ASN A 53 -10.25 -1.21 6.16
CA ASN A 53 -10.75 -2.42 5.53
C ASN A 53 -10.88 -2.19 4.03
N GLN A 54 -10.38 -3.14 3.25
CA GLN A 54 -10.58 -3.19 1.81
C GLN A 54 -11.00 -4.61 1.46
N ARG A 55 -12.09 -4.73 0.70
CA ARG A 55 -12.59 -5.97 0.14
C ARG A 55 -12.74 -5.79 -1.36
N PHE A 56 -12.19 -6.74 -2.11
CA PHE A 56 -12.32 -6.80 -3.56
C PHE A 56 -12.95 -8.12 -3.94
N GLU A 57 -13.78 -8.10 -4.97
CA GLU A 57 -14.25 -9.33 -5.61
C GLU A 57 -13.10 -9.97 -6.41
N PRO A 58 -13.14 -11.29 -6.64
CA PRO A 58 -12.15 -11.97 -7.48
C PRO A 58 -12.02 -11.30 -8.85
N SER A 59 -10.78 -11.03 -9.26
CA SER A 59 -10.48 -10.40 -10.53
C SER A 59 -10.40 -11.45 -11.65
N PRO A 60 -10.87 -11.16 -12.88
CA PRO A 60 -10.67 -12.03 -14.03
C PRO A 60 -9.22 -11.98 -14.57
N LEU A 61 -8.38 -11.08 -14.04
CA LEU A 61 -6.99 -10.90 -14.47
C LEU A 61 -6.10 -12.03 -13.92
N VAL A 62 -5.89 -13.06 -14.74
CA VAL A 62 -5.13 -14.27 -14.38
C VAL A 62 -3.73 -14.01 -13.83
N TRP A 63 -3.09 -12.91 -14.24
CA TRP A 63 -1.73 -12.59 -13.80
C TRP A 63 -1.63 -12.20 -12.32
N LEU A 64 -2.74 -11.77 -11.70
CA LEU A 64 -2.77 -11.45 -10.27
C LEU A 64 -2.56 -12.70 -9.40
N ASP A 65 -3.04 -13.85 -9.89
CA ASP A 65 -2.95 -15.15 -9.20
C ASP A 65 -1.63 -15.90 -9.51
N ASP A 66 -0.79 -15.37 -10.40
CA ASP A 66 0.54 -15.91 -10.72
C ASP A 66 1.62 -15.14 -9.94
N PRO A 67 2.20 -15.72 -8.86
CA PRO A 67 3.21 -15.05 -8.04
C PRO A 67 4.46 -14.63 -8.81
N SER A 68 4.78 -15.30 -9.92
CA SER A 68 5.96 -14.98 -10.73
C SER A 68 5.79 -13.66 -11.50
N MET A 69 4.55 -13.29 -11.82
CA MET A 69 4.22 -12.02 -12.46
C MET A 69 3.79 -10.95 -11.45
N SER A 70 2.95 -11.34 -10.48
CA SER A 70 2.35 -10.41 -9.52
C SER A 70 3.32 -9.99 -8.41
N GLY A 71 4.27 -10.86 -8.07
CA GLY A 71 5.19 -10.70 -6.93
C GLY A 71 4.54 -10.88 -5.56
N GLY A 72 3.23 -11.08 -5.49
CA GLY A 72 2.49 -11.20 -4.23
C GLY A 72 0.98 -11.08 -4.43
N GLY A 73 0.22 -11.33 -3.37
CA GLY A 73 -1.24 -11.24 -3.41
C GLY A 73 -1.77 -9.81 -3.20
N ILE A 74 -3.01 -9.72 -2.73
CA ILE A 74 -3.75 -8.45 -2.55
C ILE A 74 -3.01 -7.40 -1.72
N LEU A 75 -2.13 -7.81 -0.78
CA LEU A 75 -1.30 -6.89 -0.01
C LEU A 75 -0.37 -6.08 -0.91
N LEU A 76 0.26 -6.70 -1.91
CA LEU A 76 1.17 -6.02 -2.83
C LEU A 76 0.40 -5.19 -3.86
N HIS A 77 -0.79 -5.64 -4.27
CA HIS A 77 -1.59 -4.97 -5.29
C HIS A 77 -2.35 -3.75 -4.79
N THR A 78 -3.00 -3.85 -3.62
CA THR A 78 -3.84 -2.76 -3.09
C THR A 78 -3.49 -2.41 -1.66
N GLY A 79 -3.04 -3.38 -0.85
CA GLY A 79 -2.67 -3.16 0.54
C GLY A 79 -1.53 -2.14 0.71
N VAL A 80 -0.61 -2.04 -0.25
CA VAL A 80 0.46 -1.03 -0.28
C VAL A 80 -0.06 0.41 -0.17
N HIS A 81 -1.24 0.69 -0.71
CA HIS A 81 -1.88 2.01 -0.60
C HIS A 81 -2.44 2.25 0.80
N SER A 82 -2.93 1.20 1.47
CA SER A 82 -3.38 1.28 2.86
C SER A 82 -2.21 1.53 3.80
N PHE A 83 -1.07 0.85 3.63
CA PHE A 83 0.13 1.12 4.44
C PHE A 83 0.64 2.55 4.24
N ASP A 84 0.64 3.05 3.00
CA ASP A 84 0.98 4.43 2.71
C ASP A 84 0.00 5.42 3.34
N LEU A 85 -1.30 5.13 3.27
CA LEU A 85 -2.34 5.96 3.86
C LEU A 85 -2.19 6.07 5.39
N VAL A 86 -1.89 4.98 6.09
CA VAL A 86 -1.65 5.01 7.54
C VAL A 86 -0.51 5.97 7.85
N ARG A 87 0.64 5.83 7.19
CA ARG A 87 1.79 6.73 7.36
C ARG A 87 1.43 8.19 7.04
N PHE A 88 0.64 8.40 5.99
CA PHE A 88 0.21 9.74 5.58
C PHE A 88 -0.70 10.40 6.63
N LEU A 89 -1.69 9.68 7.16
CA LEU A 89 -2.62 10.19 8.17
C LEU A 89 -1.96 10.41 9.52
N THR A 90 -1.11 9.48 9.96
CA THR A 90 -0.49 9.54 11.29
C THR A 90 0.76 10.42 11.32
N GLY A 91 1.48 10.54 10.21
CA GLY A 91 2.82 11.14 10.18
C GLY A 91 3.89 10.27 10.84
N CYS A 92 3.56 9.04 11.25
CA CYS A 92 4.46 8.11 11.92
C CYS A 92 4.97 7.02 10.97
N GLU A 93 6.14 6.48 11.29
CA GLU A 93 6.71 5.30 10.65
C GLU A 93 6.42 4.04 11.47
N VAL A 94 6.34 2.90 10.78
CA VAL A 94 6.03 1.61 11.40
C VAL A 94 7.26 1.06 12.11
N THR A 95 7.12 0.66 13.38
CA THR A 95 8.18 0.02 14.17
C THR A 95 7.98 -1.48 14.37
N GLU A 96 6.73 -1.94 14.39
CA GLU A 96 6.36 -3.33 14.64
C GLU A 96 5.20 -3.75 13.74
N VAL A 97 5.17 -5.03 13.37
CA VAL A 97 4.16 -5.62 12.48
C VAL A 97 3.70 -6.98 12.99
N PHE A 98 2.39 -7.19 12.96
CA PHE A 98 1.77 -8.50 13.11
C PHE A 98 0.94 -8.80 11.87
N CYS A 99 0.98 -10.04 11.38
CA CYS A 99 0.21 -10.45 10.22
C CYS A 99 -0.37 -11.84 10.46
N ARG A 100 -1.65 -12.00 10.09
CA ARG A 100 -2.28 -13.31 9.94
C ARG A 100 -2.83 -13.40 8.52
N ALA A 101 -2.39 -14.42 7.80
CA ALA A 101 -2.93 -14.77 6.49
C ALA A 101 -3.65 -16.11 6.59
N VAL A 102 -4.72 -16.26 5.81
CA VAL A 102 -5.42 -17.54 5.64
C VAL A 102 -5.27 -17.92 4.17
N PRO A 103 -4.91 -19.18 3.84
CA PRO A 103 -4.86 -19.62 2.45
C PRO A 103 -6.20 -19.39 1.76
N ALA A 104 -6.18 -18.87 0.55
CA ALA A 104 -7.40 -18.79 -0.26
C ALA A 104 -7.91 -20.21 -0.52
N THR A 105 -9.13 -20.50 -0.11
CA THR A 105 -9.81 -21.74 -0.51
C THR A 105 -10.06 -21.66 -2.01
N ARG A 106 -9.37 -22.51 -2.78
CA ARG A 106 -9.69 -22.70 -4.20
C ARG A 106 -11.11 -23.27 -4.28
N SER A 107 -12.08 -22.43 -4.61
CA SER A 107 -13.40 -22.90 -5.02
C SER A 107 -13.21 -23.64 -6.34
N SER A 108 -13.38 -24.97 -6.32
CA SER A 108 -13.48 -25.77 -7.53
C SER A 108 -14.71 -25.29 -8.30
N ARG A 109 -14.50 -24.56 -9.39
CA ARG A 109 -15.49 -24.50 -10.47
C ARG A 109 -15.22 -25.64 -11.43
#